data_AF-A0A8J3GIT9-F1
#
_entry.id   AF-A0A8J3GIT9-F1
#
_cell.length_a   1.000
_cell.length_b   1.000
_cell.length_c   1.000
_cell.angle_alpha   90.00
_cell.angle_beta   90.00
_cell.angle_gamma   90.00
#
_symmetry.space_group_name_H-M   'P 1'
#
loop_
_entity.id
_entity.type
_entity.pdbx_description
1 polymer ?
#
loop_
_entity_poly.entity_id
_entity_poly.type
_entity_poly.pdbx_seq_one_letter_code
_entity_poly.pdbx_strand_id
1 'polypeptide(L)' 'MRNMRAVAPVHAIEKISLLFSHPFTGASGRDVPDPYYGDANDFEAIYSLLRQACEDMALGWNWTSRDIAKG' A
#
# COMPACT_ATOMS: atom_id res chain seq x y z
N MET A 1 -1.22 10.14 -15.26
CA MET A 1 -1.92 9.97 -13.97
C MET A 1 -2.09 11.33 -13.28
N ARG A 2 -3.17 11.52 -12.53
CA ARG A 2 -3.44 12.73 -11.74
C ARG A 2 -2.78 12.61 -10.38
N ASN A 3 -2.03 13.63 -9.93
CA ASN A 3 -1.44 13.64 -8.60
C ASN A 3 -2.54 13.84 -7.53
N MET A 4 -2.79 12.82 -6.71
CA MET A 4 -3.86 12.84 -5.71
C MET A 4 -3.63 13.89 -4.62
N ARG A 5 -2.38 14.11 -4.18
CA ARG A 5 -2.07 15.13 -3.16
C ARG A 5 -2.31 16.55 -3.66
N ALA A 6 -2.09 16.78 -4.95
CA ALA A 6 -2.32 18.10 -5.56
C ALA A 6 -3.81 18.49 -5.64
N VAL A 7 -4.73 17.53 -5.50
CA VAL A 7 -6.16 17.75 -5.70
C VAL A 7 -7.02 17.39 -4.48
N ALA A 8 -6.41 16.84 -3.43
CA ALA A 8 -7.09 16.50 -2.20
C ALA A 8 -7.35 17.75 -1.33
N PRO A 9 -8.46 17.79 -0.57
CA PRO A 9 -8.63 18.76 0.51
C PRO A 9 -7.49 18.64 1.53
N VAL A 10 -7.09 19.77 2.12
CA VAL A 10 -5.94 19.84 3.06
C VAL A 10 -6.00 18.76 4.15
N HIS A 11 -7.16 18.56 4.77
CA HIS A 11 -7.35 17.59 5.86
C HIS A 11 -7.23 16.12 5.43
N ALA A 12 -7.23 15.84 4.12
CA ALA A 12 -7.13 14.49 3.58
C ALA A 12 -5.73 14.17 3.06
N ILE A 13 -4.84 15.15 2.89
CA ILE A 13 -3.49 14.95 2.33
C ILE A 13 -2.70 13.92 3.14
N GLU A 14 -2.78 13.97 4.47
CA GLU A 14 -2.06 13.04 5.34
C GLU A 14 -2.61 11.60 5.31
N LYS A 15 -3.81 11.41 4.79
CA LYS A 15 -4.40 10.08 4.58
C LYS A 15 -3.91 9.41 3.28
N ILE A 16 -3.11 10.12 2.47
CA ILE A 16 -2.63 9.65 1.17
C ILE A 16 -1.17 9.20 1.28
N SER A 17 -0.97 7.89 1.17
CA SER A 17 0.34 7.24 1.15
C SER A 17 0.43 6.25 -0.01
N LEU A 18 1.66 5.88 -0.40
CA LEU A 18 1.89 4.76 -1.31
C LEU A 18 1.65 3.46 -0.57
N LEU A 19 1.09 2.44 -1.23
CA LEU A 19 0.88 1.13 -0.62
C LEU A 19 2.20 0.58 -0.04
N PHE A 20 3.28 0.59 -0.81
CA PHE A 20 4.58 0.14 -0.36
C PHE A 20 5.37 1.17 0.45
N SER A 21 4.75 2.26 0.92
CA SER A 21 5.37 3.11 1.95
C SER A 21 5.05 2.61 3.37
N HIS A 22 4.14 1.64 3.51
CA HIS A 22 3.85 1.04 4.81
C HIS A 22 5.02 0.16 5.27
N PRO A 23 5.52 0.34 6.51
CA PRO A 23 6.74 -0.30 6.99
C PRO A 23 6.69 -1.83 7.00
N PHE A 24 5.50 -2.42 6.95
CA PHE A 24 5.29 -3.87 7.00
C PHE A 24 5.25 -4.53 5.62
N THR A 25 5.18 -3.77 4.53
CA THR A 25 4.83 -4.31 3.19
C THR A 25 5.96 -5.00 2.42
N GLY A 26 7.14 -5.21 3.01
CA GLY A 26 8.29 -5.91 2.40
C GLY A 26 8.88 -5.28 1.12
N ALA A 27 8.18 -4.34 0.48
CA ALA A 27 8.48 -3.73 -0.81
C ALA A 27 8.79 -2.22 -0.68
N SER A 28 9.26 -1.80 0.50
CA SER A 28 9.41 -0.41 0.94
C SER A 28 9.99 0.52 -0.12
N GLY A 29 9.26 1.58 -0.47
CA GLY A 29 9.75 2.70 -1.28
C GLY A 29 9.71 2.50 -2.80
N ARG A 30 8.99 1.50 -3.30
CA ARG A 30 8.74 1.31 -4.74
C ARG A 30 7.28 1.57 -5.11
N ASP A 31 7.04 1.96 -6.36
CA ASP A 31 5.69 1.98 -6.93
C ASP A 31 5.25 0.56 -7.33
N VAL A 32 3.95 0.36 -7.51
CA VAL A 32 3.39 -0.84 -8.13
C VAL A 32 3.59 -0.73 -9.64
N PRO A 33 4.30 -1.65 -10.31
CA PRO A 33 4.40 -1.64 -11.76
C PRO A 33 3.01 -1.80 -12.42
N ASP A 34 2.77 -1.05 -13.49
CA ASP A 34 1.53 -1.14 -14.27
C ASP A 34 1.62 -2.33 -15.26
N PRO A 35 0.81 -3.40 -15.09
CA PRO A 35 0.89 -4.58 -15.95
C PRO A 35 0.21 -4.38 -17.31
N TYR A 36 -0.44 -3.25 -17.57
CA TYR A 36 -1.31 -3.05 -18.73
C TYR A 36 -0.64 -3.29 -20.10
N TYR A 37 0.67 -3.06 -20.19
CA TYR A 37 1.45 -3.27 -21.42
C TYR A 37 2.21 -4.60 -21.47
N GLY A 38 2.01 -5.46 -20.47
CA GLY A 38 2.63 -6.76 -20.33
C GLY A 38 1.76 -7.92 -20.82
N ASP A 39 2.04 -9.11 -20.31
CA ASP A 39 1.25 -10.32 -20.53
C ASP A 39 0.50 -10.77 -19.25
N ALA A 40 -0.22 -11.88 -19.34
CA ALA A 40 -1.02 -12.40 -18.21
C ALA A 40 -0.18 -12.71 -16.96
N ASN A 41 1.09 -13.08 -17.12
CA ASN A 41 1.98 -13.34 -15.98
C ASN A 41 2.33 -12.05 -15.25
N ASP A 42 2.41 -10.91 -15.95
CA ASP A 42 2.63 -9.61 -15.30
C ASP A 42 1.46 -9.25 -14.39
N PHE A 43 0.23 -9.54 -14.80
CA PHE A 43 -0.95 -9.37 -13.93
C PHE A 43 -0.89 -10.27 -12.69
N GLU A 44 -0.53 -11.54 -12.85
CA GLU A 44 -0.41 -12.50 -11.73
C GLU A 44 0.68 -12.09 -10.73
N ALA A 45 1.82 -11.62 -11.24
CA ALA A 45 2.92 -11.10 -10.43
C ALA A 45 2.49 -9.87 -9.62
N ILE A 46 1.79 -8.91 -10.25
CA ILE A 46 1.28 -7.72 -9.57
C ILE A 46 0.19 -8.08 -8.57
N TYR A 47 -0.72 -9.01 -8.89
CA TYR A 47 -1.73 -9.50 -7.97
C TYR A 47 -1.08 -10.11 -6.71
N SER A 48 -0.11 -11.00 -6.88
CA SER A 48 0.60 -11.64 -5.77
C SER A 48 1.29 -10.61 -4.87
N LEU A 49 1.93 -9.61 -5.47
CA LEU A 49 2.60 -8.52 -4.75
C LEU A 49 1.59 -7.67 -3.96
N LEU A 50 0.48 -7.28 -4.57
CA LEU A 50 -0.58 -6.52 -3.91
C LEU A 50 -1.21 -7.33 -2.76
N ARG A 51 -1.42 -8.63 -2.97
CA ARG A 51 -2.00 -9.53 -1.98
C ARG A 51 -1.13 -9.59 -0.73
N GLN A 52 0.18 -9.83 -0.89
CA GLN A 52 1.12 -9.88 0.23
C GLN A 52 1.14 -8.55 1.00
N ALA A 53 1.26 -7.42 0.31
CA ALA A 53 1.29 -6.11 0.97
C ALA A 53 0.01 -5.81 1.76
N CYS A 54 -1.16 -6.20 1.24
CA CYS A 54 -2.43 -6.06 1.95
C CYS A 54 -2.49 -6.92 3.22
N GLU A 55 -2.01 -8.16 3.15
CA GLU A 55 -1.96 -9.07 4.30
C GLU A 55 -1.00 -8.54 5.38
N ASP A 56 0.19 -8.10 4.99
CA ASP A 56 1.18 -7.53 5.91
C ASP A 56 0.66 -6.26 6.60
N MET A 57 -0.02 -5.39 5.84
CA MET A 57 -0.64 -4.18 6.38
C MET A 57 -1.74 -4.51 7.39
N ALA A 58 -2.62 -5.47 7.08
CA ALA A 58 -3.69 -5.89 7.99
C ALA A 58 -3.14 -6.55 9.27
N LEU A 59 -2.08 -7.35 9.18
CA LEU A 59 -1.41 -7.96 10.32
C LEU A 59 -0.69 -6.91 11.18
N GLY A 60 0.07 -6.00 10.56
CA GLY A 60 0.74 -4.90 11.25
C GLY A 60 -0.23 -3.98 12.00
N TRP A 61 -1.40 -3.72 11.40
CA TRP A 61 -2.48 -2.95 12.02
C TRP A 61 -3.05 -3.66 13.26
N ASN A 62 -3.25 -4.98 13.18
CA ASN A 62 -3.71 -5.78 14.31
C ASN A 62 -2.69 -5.79 15.47
N TRP A 63 -1.39 -5.74 15.17
CA TRP A 63 -0.33 -5.64 16.17
C TRP A 63 -0.33 -4.27 16.87
N THR A 64 -0.30 -3.18 16.10
CA THR A 64 -0.30 -1.81 16.66
C THR A 64 -1.58 -1.47 17.42
N SER A 65 -2.74 -1.91 16.93
CA SER A 65 -4.03 -1.65 17.60
C SER A 65 -4.15 -2.37 18.95
N ARG A 66 -3.51 -3.54 19.11
CA ARG A 66 -3.51 -4.31 20.36
C ARG A 66 -2.61 -3.69 21.43
N ASP A 67 -1.52 -3.06 21.05
CA ASP A 67 -0.61 -2.41 22.01
C ASP A 67 -1.14 -1.04 22.49
N ILE A 68 -1.81 -0.28 21.62
CA ILE A 68 -2.47 0.98 22.03
C ILE A 68 -3.63 0.72 23.01
N ALA A 69 -4.37 -0.38 22.85
CA ALA A 69 -5.50 -0.72 23.71
C ALA A 69 -5.12 -1.27 25.09
N LYS A 70 -3.83 -1.52 25.35
CA LYS A 70 -3.31 -2.05 26.63
C LYS A 70 -2.51 -1.03 27.46
N GLY A 71 -2.39 0.22 26.99
CA GLY A 71 -1.72 1.34 27.67
C GLY A 71 -2.69 2.23 28.42
#